data_AF-A0A6C0C173-F1
#
_entry.id   AF-A0A6C0C173-F1
#
_cell.length_a   1.000
_cell.length_b   1.000
_cell.length_c   1.000
_cell.angle_alpha   90.00
_cell.angle_beta   90.00
_cell.angle_gamma   90.00
#
_symmetry.space_group_name_H-M   'P 1'
#
loop_
_entity.id
_entity.type
_entity.pdbx_description
1 polymer ?
#
loop_
_entity_poly.entity_id
_entity_poly.type
_entity_poly.pdbx_seq_one_letter_code
_entity_poly.pdbx_strand_id
1 'polypeptide(L)'
;MTQASISGNKYEKKIIDVLIDKSVLQNTTTAGSGGGKDITLIGDIGVECKTRASCECGQKDIKLDALGKWSGPKPNKKSNPLITERFIEELKLYVKKHPDGLFYGKMPPLNTTREKFDEWEKEFLRKKKENGDGNKKDYRWKIEDSDFILKNYIIKGNSYIQIGKKGLYYLDNDIFNWGVPKFSPEYVELRIRCKRRGKKGCCPSSLTLSAYFGGLKESPYSLDDKDILPINLQ
;
A
#
# COMPACT_ATOMS: atom_id res chain seq x y z
N MET A 1 1.37 -4.45 -19.28
CA MET A 1 1.20 -4.83 -17.85
C MET A 1 2.57 -5.14 -17.25
N THR A 2 2.80 -4.82 -15.98
CA THR A 2 4.06 -5.10 -15.27
C THR A 2 4.07 -6.54 -14.74
N GLN A 3 5.25 -7.16 -14.53
CA GLN A 3 5.35 -8.50 -13.93
C GLN A 3 4.64 -8.60 -12.56
N ALA A 4 4.72 -7.54 -11.75
CA ALA A 4 4.03 -7.48 -10.46
C ALA A 4 2.49 -7.55 -10.62
N SER A 5 1.92 -6.84 -11.59
CA SER A 5 0.49 -6.89 -11.90
C SER A 5 0.06 -8.27 -12.40
N ILE A 6 0.89 -8.95 -13.19
CA ILE A 6 0.62 -10.33 -13.64
C ILE A 6 0.61 -11.29 -12.44
N SER A 7 1.58 -11.15 -11.51
CA SER A 7 1.62 -11.99 -10.32
C SER A 7 0.44 -11.76 -9.37
N GLY A 8 -0.02 -10.50 -9.23
CA GLY A 8 -1.21 -10.17 -8.43
C GLY A 8 -2.45 -10.83 -9.00
N ASN A 9 -2.73 -10.64 -10.29
CA ASN A 9 -3.89 -11.24 -10.95
C ASN A 9 -3.90 -12.77 -10.87
N LYS A 10 -2.74 -13.43 -11.01
CA LYS A 10 -2.64 -14.89 -10.86
C LYS A 10 -2.96 -15.34 -9.43
N TYR A 11 -2.52 -14.57 -8.44
CA TYR A 11 -2.76 -14.86 -7.04
C TYR A 11 -4.24 -14.69 -6.67
N GLU A 12 -4.86 -13.60 -7.12
CA GLU A 12 -6.30 -13.36 -6.94
C GLU A 12 -7.13 -14.48 -7.57
N LYS A 13 -6.79 -14.93 -8.78
CA LYS A 13 -7.48 -16.05 -9.43
C LYS A 13 -7.40 -17.34 -8.61
N LYS A 14 -6.23 -17.67 -8.06
CA LYS A 14 -6.06 -18.86 -7.20
C LYS A 14 -7.01 -18.81 -6.00
N ILE A 15 -7.16 -17.64 -5.38
CA ILE A 15 -8.06 -17.45 -4.24
C ILE A 15 -9.53 -17.54 -4.69
N ILE A 16 -9.87 -16.95 -5.83
CA ILE A 16 -11.22 -17.06 -6.40
C ILE A 16 -11.58 -18.52 -6.68
N ASP A 17 -10.68 -19.31 -7.26
CA ASP A 17 -10.96 -20.72 -7.55
C ASP A 17 -11.33 -21.50 -6.28
N VAL A 18 -10.63 -21.23 -5.16
CA VAL A 18 -10.95 -21.80 -3.84
C VAL A 18 -12.33 -21.33 -3.36
N LEU A 19 -12.65 -20.04 -3.51
CA LEU A 19 -13.92 -19.48 -3.06
C LEU A 19 -15.12 -19.91 -3.94
N ILE A 20 -14.90 -20.21 -5.22
CA ILE A 20 -15.89 -20.83 -6.13
C ILE A 20 -16.20 -22.25 -5.65
N ASP A 21 -15.17 -23.07 -5.42
CA ASP A 21 -15.33 -24.45 -4.91
C ASP A 21 -16.11 -24.49 -3.59
N LYS A 22 -16.05 -23.41 -2.81
CA LYS A 22 -16.74 -23.25 -1.52
C LYS A 22 -18.03 -22.45 -1.58
N SER A 23 -18.54 -22.08 -2.76
CA SER A 23 -19.84 -21.40 -2.93
C SER A 23 -20.03 -20.10 -2.12
N VAL A 24 -18.95 -19.39 -1.78
CA VAL A 24 -19.00 -18.16 -0.93
C VAL A 24 -18.86 -16.84 -1.72
N LEU A 25 -18.80 -16.90 -3.05
CA LEU A 25 -18.68 -15.72 -3.91
C LEU A 25 -20.03 -15.14 -4.31
N GLN A 26 -20.11 -13.80 -4.31
CA GLN A 26 -21.25 -13.10 -4.91
C GLN A 26 -21.10 -12.96 -6.43
N ASN A 27 -19.87 -12.74 -6.91
CA ASN A 27 -19.53 -12.57 -8.31
C ASN A 27 -18.14 -13.19 -8.58
N THR A 28 -17.94 -13.81 -9.74
CA THR A 28 -16.68 -14.49 -10.13
C THR A 28 -15.66 -13.59 -10.82
N THR A 29 -15.92 -12.28 -10.89
CA THR A 29 -15.07 -11.31 -11.60
C THR A 29 -14.17 -10.53 -10.64
N THR A 30 -12.88 -10.45 -10.93
CA THR A 30 -11.93 -9.59 -10.20
C THR A 30 -12.11 -8.12 -10.62
N ALA A 31 -11.89 -7.18 -9.70
CA ALA A 31 -11.89 -5.74 -10.04
C ALA A 31 -10.70 -5.31 -10.93
N GLY A 32 -9.72 -6.20 -11.14
CA GLY A 32 -8.47 -5.90 -11.83
C GLY A 32 -7.69 -4.77 -11.14
N SER A 33 -6.85 -4.04 -11.89
CA SER A 33 -6.04 -2.92 -11.35
C SER A 33 -6.82 -1.63 -10.98
N GLY A 34 -8.14 -1.73 -10.80
CA GLY A 34 -9.02 -0.63 -10.40
C GLY A 34 -8.95 -0.30 -8.90
N GLY A 35 -9.70 0.71 -8.46
CA GLY A 35 -9.80 1.09 -7.04
C GLY A 35 -10.88 0.33 -6.26
N GLY A 36 -11.46 -0.72 -6.83
CA GLY A 36 -12.47 -1.57 -6.19
C GLY A 36 -11.86 -2.64 -5.28
N LYS A 37 -12.71 -3.45 -4.65
CA LYS A 37 -12.31 -4.61 -3.84
C LYS A 37 -11.67 -5.66 -4.75
N ASP A 38 -10.60 -6.33 -4.31
CA ASP A 38 -9.95 -7.37 -5.13
C ASP A 38 -10.90 -8.55 -5.37
N ILE A 39 -11.59 -8.99 -4.31
CA ILE A 39 -12.62 -10.05 -4.32
C ILE A 39 -13.85 -9.58 -3.53
N THR A 40 -15.05 -9.93 -4.01
CA THR A 40 -16.33 -9.63 -3.32
C THR A 40 -17.09 -10.93 -3.02
N LEU A 41 -17.28 -11.19 -1.73
CA LEU A 41 -18.05 -12.31 -1.19
C LEU A 41 -19.54 -11.97 -1.13
N ILE A 42 -20.38 -12.96 -0.82
CA ILE A 42 -21.81 -12.79 -0.57
C ILE A 42 -22.05 -11.65 0.45
N GLY A 43 -23.03 -10.78 0.18
CA GLY A 43 -23.36 -9.64 1.03
C GLY A 43 -22.49 -8.40 0.81
N ASP A 44 -21.83 -8.28 -0.35
CA ASP A 44 -20.90 -7.19 -0.69
C ASP A 44 -19.69 -7.07 0.27
N ILE A 45 -19.22 -8.20 0.79
CA ILE A 45 -18.09 -8.24 1.72
C ILE A 45 -16.76 -8.37 0.95
N GLY A 46 -15.86 -7.40 1.11
CA GLY A 46 -14.58 -7.39 0.40
C GLY A 46 -13.48 -8.22 1.05
N VAL A 47 -12.66 -8.87 0.22
CA VAL A 47 -11.36 -9.44 0.59
C VAL A 47 -10.27 -8.75 -0.23
N GLU A 48 -9.33 -8.10 0.46
CA GLU A 48 -8.11 -7.59 -0.18
C GLU A 48 -7.07 -8.71 -0.30
N CYS A 49 -6.36 -8.79 -1.42
CA CYS A 49 -5.35 -9.82 -1.67
C CYS A 49 -3.96 -9.21 -1.85
N LYS A 50 -2.99 -9.71 -1.08
CA LYS A 50 -1.57 -9.35 -1.20
C LYS A 50 -0.74 -10.61 -1.37
N THR A 51 0.08 -10.66 -2.41
CA THR A 51 0.96 -11.82 -2.67
C THR A 51 2.02 -12.07 -1.59
N ARG A 52 2.31 -11.08 -0.74
CA ARG A 52 3.30 -11.13 0.35
C ARG A 52 3.18 -9.91 1.25
N ALA A 53 3.74 -10.00 2.46
CA ALA A 53 3.77 -8.89 3.42
C ALA A 53 4.52 -7.64 2.92
N SER A 54 5.51 -7.80 2.04
CA SER A 54 6.27 -6.66 1.49
C SER A 54 5.52 -5.87 0.40
N CYS A 55 4.26 -6.19 0.14
CA CYS A 55 3.45 -5.48 -0.85
C CYS A 55 2.96 -4.12 -0.31
N GLU A 56 2.76 -3.18 -1.24
CA GLU A 56 2.25 -1.84 -0.92
C GLU A 56 0.79 -1.93 -0.48
N CYS A 57 0.49 -1.33 0.67
CA CYS A 57 -0.85 -1.26 1.26
C CYS A 57 -1.47 0.12 1.02
N GLY A 58 -1.64 0.42 -0.26
CA GLY A 58 -2.04 1.74 -0.74
C GLY A 58 -0.86 2.60 -1.19
N GLN A 59 -1.16 3.49 -2.14
CA GLN A 59 -0.21 4.42 -2.72
C GLN A 59 -0.94 5.69 -3.15
N LYS A 60 -0.34 6.86 -2.92
CA LYS A 60 -0.83 8.16 -3.39
C LYS A 60 0.30 8.98 -4.00
N ASP A 61 0.00 9.63 -5.13
CA ASP A 61 0.90 10.63 -5.67
C ASP A 61 0.63 11.97 -4.99
N ILE A 62 1.66 12.57 -4.42
CA ILE A 62 1.59 13.84 -3.70
C ILE A 62 2.49 14.89 -4.34
N LYS A 63 2.15 16.15 -4.15
CA LYS A 63 2.92 17.30 -4.62
C LYS A 63 3.11 18.29 -3.49
N LEU A 64 4.27 18.94 -3.49
CA LEU A 64 4.55 20.13 -2.71
C LEU A 64 4.36 21.33 -3.64
N ASP A 65 3.51 22.28 -3.26
CA ASP A 65 3.36 23.51 -4.04
C ASP A 65 4.45 24.54 -3.71
N ALA A 66 4.45 25.68 -4.41
CA ALA A 66 5.43 26.75 -4.23
C ALA A 66 5.38 27.40 -2.84
N LEU A 67 4.28 27.22 -2.10
CA LEU A 67 4.08 27.72 -0.74
C LEU A 67 4.48 26.67 0.32
N GLY A 68 5.03 25.52 -0.10
CA GLY A 68 5.41 24.44 0.81
C GLY A 68 4.22 23.64 1.33
N LYS A 69 3.05 23.72 0.69
CA LYS A 69 1.86 22.95 1.09
C LYS A 69 1.79 21.63 0.33
N TRP A 70 1.61 20.56 1.10
CA TRP A 70 1.38 19.22 0.58
C TRP A 70 -0.04 19.06 0.05
N SER A 71 -0.16 18.45 -1.13
CA SER A 71 -1.43 18.14 -1.79
C SER A 71 -1.39 16.76 -2.42
N GLY A 72 -2.54 16.07 -2.41
CA GLY A 72 -2.71 14.78 -3.07
C GLY A 72 -3.27 14.94 -4.49
N PRO A 73 -3.60 13.83 -5.17
CA PRO A 73 -4.31 13.92 -6.44
C PRO A 73 -5.72 14.48 -6.18
N LYS A 74 -6.27 15.23 -7.13
CA LYS A 74 -7.66 15.68 -7.05
C LYS A 74 -8.57 14.46 -6.84
N PRO A 75 -9.55 14.53 -5.91
CA PRO A 75 -10.52 13.47 -5.76
C PRO A 75 -11.20 13.20 -7.10
N ASN A 76 -11.24 11.94 -7.52
CA ASN A 76 -12.08 11.46 -8.61
C ASN A 76 -13.13 10.49 -8.05
N LYS A 77 -14.13 10.11 -8.86
CA LYS A 77 -15.21 9.19 -8.44
C LYS A 77 -14.71 7.85 -7.87
N LYS A 78 -13.45 7.46 -8.10
CA LYS A 78 -12.84 6.20 -7.65
C LYS A 78 -11.84 6.39 -6.50
N SER A 79 -11.59 7.61 -6.04
CA SER A 79 -10.60 7.88 -4.99
C SER A 79 -11.31 8.35 -3.72
N ASN A 80 -11.16 7.60 -2.64
CA ASN A 80 -11.62 8.06 -1.34
C ASN A 80 -10.67 9.19 -0.82
N PRO A 81 -11.20 10.40 -0.57
CA PRO A 81 -10.40 11.54 -0.11
C PRO A 81 -9.78 11.30 1.28
N LEU A 82 -10.48 10.59 2.17
CA LEU A 82 -10.03 10.32 3.55
C LEU A 82 -8.68 9.61 3.60
N ILE A 83 -8.47 8.65 2.68
CA ILE A 83 -7.20 7.92 2.59
C ILE A 83 -6.06 8.89 2.22
N THR A 84 -6.32 9.79 1.28
CA THR A 84 -5.31 10.76 0.82
C THR A 84 -4.98 11.79 1.90
N GLU A 85 -6.00 12.26 2.61
CA GLU A 85 -5.85 13.19 3.74
C GLU A 85 -5.00 12.56 4.85
N ARG A 86 -5.29 11.32 5.24
CA ARG A 86 -4.48 10.56 6.22
C ARG A 86 -3.01 10.48 5.83
N PHE A 87 -2.72 10.14 4.57
CA PHE A 87 -1.34 10.11 4.06
C PHE A 87 -0.64 11.47 4.20
N ILE A 88 -1.35 12.58 3.95
CA ILE A 88 -0.81 13.94 4.06
C ILE A 88 -0.63 14.35 5.53
N GLU A 89 -1.54 13.96 6.42
CA GLU A 89 -1.45 14.24 7.85
C GLU A 89 -0.22 13.58 8.46
N GLU A 90 0.00 12.29 8.21
CA GLU A 90 1.20 11.57 8.66
C GLU A 90 2.49 12.21 8.12
N LEU A 91 2.47 12.65 6.86
CA LEU A 91 3.61 13.35 6.27
C LEU A 91 3.90 14.68 6.98
N LYS A 92 2.86 15.45 7.31
CA LYS A 92 3.01 16.72 8.05
C LYS A 92 3.52 16.48 9.46
N LEU A 93 3.02 15.46 10.15
CA LEU A 93 3.49 15.07 11.48
C LEU A 93 4.97 14.70 11.46
N TYR A 94 5.39 13.91 10.46
CA TYR A 94 6.78 13.57 10.26
C TYR A 94 7.65 14.81 10.03
N VAL A 95 7.30 15.67 9.07
CA VAL A 95 8.07 16.89 8.77
C VAL A 95 8.15 17.84 9.98
N LYS A 96 7.10 17.89 10.81
CA LYS A 96 7.10 18.68 12.05
C LYS A 96 8.08 18.11 13.10
N LYS A 97 8.18 16.78 13.23
CA LYS A 97 9.09 16.11 14.18
C LYS A 97 10.55 16.10 13.71
N HIS A 98 10.78 16.23 12.40
CA HIS A 98 12.11 16.14 11.78
C HIS A 98 12.41 17.44 11.02
N PRO A 99 13.00 18.46 11.68
CA PRO A 99 13.24 19.78 11.07
C PRO A 99 14.27 19.74 9.93
N ASP A 100 15.19 18.77 9.94
CA ASP A 100 16.07 18.46 8.80
C ASP A 100 15.30 17.88 7.60
N GLY A 101 13.98 17.66 7.76
CA GLY A 101 13.03 17.38 6.70
C GLY A 101 13.22 16.05 5.99
N LEU A 102 12.36 15.82 5.00
CA LEU A 102 12.54 14.73 4.06
C LEU A 102 13.73 15.02 3.14
N PHE A 103 14.44 13.96 2.73
CA PHE A 103 15.57 14.07 1.80
C PHE A 103 16.72 14.97 2.30
N TYR A 104 16.99 14.97 3.62
CA TYR A 104 18.06 15.76 4.25
C TYR A 104 17.95 17.26 3.91
N GLY A 105 16.72 17.78 3.98
CA GLY A 105 16.38 19.19 3.79
C GLY A 105 16.31 19.62 2.32
N LYS A 106 16.74 18.77 1.39
CA LYS A 106 16.80 19.10 -0.03
C LYS A 106 15.77 18.28 -0.81
N MET A 107 14.58 18.86 -0.98
CA MET A 107 13.51 18.25 -1.76
C MET A 107 13.94 17.99 -3.23
N PRO A 108 13.47 16.89 -3.85
CA PRO A 108 13.70 16.66 -5.27
C PRO A 108 13.11 17.79 -6.11
N PRO A 109 13.86 18.32 -7.10
CA PRO A 109 13.32 19.28 -8.02
C PRO A 109 12.30 18.56 -8.93
N LEU A 110 11.02 18.89 -8.78
CA LEU A 110 9.95 18.34 -9.62
C LEU A 110 9.76 19.21 -10.86
N ASN A 111 9.29 18.62 -11.96
CA ASN A 111 9.02 19.34 -13.23
C ASN A 111 10.21 20.19 -13.74
N THR A 112 11.44 19.70 -13.55
CA THR A 112 12.68 20.40 -13.91
C THR A 112 13.37 19.73 -15.12
N THR A 113 14.50 20.30 -15.55
CA THR A 113 15.42 19.67 -16.50
C THR A 113 16.08 18.42 -15.92
N ARG A 114 16.52 17.53 -16.80
CA ARG A 114 17.17 16.27 -16.41
C ARG A 114 18.44 16.53 -15.60
N GLU A 115 19.24 17.50 -16.01
CA GLU A 115 20.53 17.84 -15.42
C GLU A 115 20.35 18.20 -13.94
N LYS A 116 19.41 19.11 -13.64
CA LYS A 116 19.09 19.52 -12.27
C LYS A 116 18.60 18.35 -11.41
N PHE A 117 17.80 17.45 -11.99
CA PHE A 117 17.33 16.27 -11.26
C PHE A 117 18.46 15.25 -11.02
N ASP A 118 19.31 15.01 -12.01
CA ASP A 118 20.45 14.10 -11.94
C ASP A 118 21.47 14.60 -10.90
N GLU A 119 21.72 15.90 -10.82
CA GLU A 119 22.56 16.54 -9.79
C GLU A 119 22.00 16.33 -8.38
N TRP A 120 20.71 16.65 -8.19
CA TRP A 120 20.03 16.41 -6.92
C TRP A 120 20.10 14.93 -6.51
N GLU A 121 19.83 14.02 -7.46
CA GLU A 121 19.79 12.58 -7.20
C GLU A 121 21.16 12.04 -6.78
N LYS A 122 22.24 12.51 -7.41
CA LYS A 122 23.61 12.17 -7.01
C LYS A 122 23.91 12.64 -5.59
N GLU A 123 23.59 13.88 -5.26
CA GLU A 123 23.82 14.43 -3.93
C GLU A 123 23.00 13.70 -2.86
N PHE A 124 21.72 13.46 -3.12
CA PHE A 124 20.84 12.74 -2.21
C PHE A 124 21.37 11.33 -1.91
N LEU A 125 21.76 10.58 -2.94
CA LEU A 125 22.31 9.23 -2.77
C LEU A 125 23.68 9.23 -2.07
N ARG A 126 24.51 10.26 -2.31
CA ARG A 126 25.77 10.45 -1.58
C ARG A 126 25.52 10.63 -0.08
N LYS A 127 24.66 11.57 0.31
CA LYS A 127 24.28 11.81 1.71
C LYS A 127 23.67 10.56 2.36
N LYS A 128 22.82 9.86 1.62
CA LYS A 128 22.18 8.61 2.10
C LYS A 128 23.21 7.53 2.42
N LYS A 129 24.24 7.39 1.58
CA LYS A 129 25.35 6.46 1.81
C LYS A 129 26.20 6.88 3.01
N GLU A 130 26.51 8.17 3.13
CA GLU A 130 27.29 8.74 4.25
C GLU A 130 26.59 8.54 5.60
N ASN A 131 25.26 8.65 5.63
CA ASN A 131 24.45 8.43 6.82
C ASN A 131 24.12 6.95 7.09
N GLY A 132 24.57 6.01 6.26
CA GLY A 132 24.29 4.59 6.42
C GLY A 132 22.86 4.15 6.05
N ASP A 133 22.06 5.04 5.45
CA ASP A 133 20.65 4.81 5.11
C ASP A 133 20.45 4.00 3.81
N GLY A 134 21.56 3.63 3.13
CA GLY A 134 21.58 2.80 1.92
C GLY A 134 21.58 3.60 0.62
N ASN A 135 21.17 2.96 -0.49
CA ASN A 135 21.32 3.50 -1.86
C ASN A 135 20.01 3.62 -2.65
N LYS A 136 18.86 3.44 -1.99
CA LYS A 136 17.55 3.52 -2.64
C LYS A 136 17.03 4.95 -2.67
N LYS A 137 16.36 5.31 -3.76
CA LYS A 137 15.74 6.62 -4.03
C LYS A 137 14.42 6.85 -3.27
N ASP A 138 14.30 6.25 -2.10
CA ASP A 138 13.16 6.34 -1.21
C ASP A 138 13.59 6.86 0.15
N TYR A 139 12.63 7.37 0.90
CA TYR A 139 12.80 7.72 2.29
C TYR A 139 11.67 7.03 3.06
N ARG A 140 12.00 6.42 4.20
CA ARG A 140 11.13 5.53 4.96
C ARG A 140 11.12 5.92 6.42
N TRP A 141 9.96 5.85 7.05
CA TRP A 141 9.81 6.10 8.48
C TRP A 141 8.64 5.29 9.04
N LYS A 142 8.76 4.86 10.29
CA LYS A 142 7.64 4.26 11.02
C LYS A 142 6.68 5.35 11.49
N ILE A 143 5.39 5.06 11.45
CA ILE A 143 4.36 5.93 12.01
C ILE A 143 3.79 5.34 13.30
N GLU A 144 3.16 6.19 14.10
CA GLU A 144 2.55 5.80 15.38
C GLU A 144 1.17 5.14 15.19
N ASP A 145 0.38 5.53 14.17
CA ASP A 145 -0.92 4.90 13.86
C ASP A 145 -0.71 3.51 13.21
N SER A 146 -0.57 2.47 14.03
CA SER A 146 -0.44 1.07 13.57
C SER A 146 -1.69 0.57 12.82
N ASP A 147 -2.84 1.19 13.06
CA ASP A 147 -4.11 0.82 12.42
C ASP A 147 -4.34 1.53 11.09
N PHE A 148 -3.39 2.35 10.62
CA PHE A 148 -3.51 3.14 9.40
C PHE A 148 -3.95 2.29 8.19
N ILE A 149 -3.34 1.11 8.01
CA ILE A 149 -3.63 0.21 6.89
C ILE A 149 -5.00 -0.45 7.06
N LEU A 150 -5.33 -0.88 8.28
CA LEU A 150 -6.61 -1.50 8.61
C LEU A 150 -7.77 -0.55 8.30
N LYS A 151 -7.69 0.70 8.79
CA LYS A 151 -8.70 1.74 8.55
C LYS A 151 -8.86 2.03 7.05
N ASN A 152 -7.74 2.08 6.30
CA ASN A 152 -7.79 2.30 4.85
C ASN A 152 -8.53 1.20 4.10
N TYR A 153 -8.44 -0.06 4.55
CA TYR A 153 -9.12 -1.18 3.89
C TYR A 153 -10.57 -1.32 4.32
N ILE A 154 -10.91 -1.03 5.58
CA ILE A 154 -12.31 -0.95 6.03
C ILE A 154 -13.06 0.12 5.25
N ILE A 155 -12.46 1.29 5.05
CA ILE A 155 -13.06 2.39 4.26
C ILE A 155 -13.34 1.98 2.79
N LYS A 156 -12.62 0.98 2.27
CA LYS A 156 -12.85 0.41 0.92
C LYS A 156 -13.91 -0.70 0.91
N GLY A 157 -14.51 -1.02 2.06
CA GLY A 157 -15.48 -2.09 2.22
C GLY A 157 -14.87 -3.49 2.29
N ASN A 158 -13.58 -3.60 2.61
CA ASN A 158 -12.96 -4.90 2.88
C ASN A 158 -13.21 -5.27 4.35
N SER A 159 -13.64 -6.51 4.59
CA SER A 159 -13.72 -7.08 5.94
C SER A 159 -12.59 -8.07 6.21
N TYR A 160 -11.95 -8.58 5.15
CA TYR A 160 -10.84 -9.51 5.25
C TYR A 160 -9.64 -9.07 4.40
N ILE A 161 -8.47 -9.57 4.76
CA ILE A 161 -7.25 -9.46 3.96
C ILE A 161 -6.51 -10.79 3.93
N GLN A 162 -6.22 -11.27 2.73
CA GLN A 162 -5.41 -12.45 2.47
C GLN A 162 -3.98 -12.02 2.11
N ILE A 163 -2.99 -12.53 2.83
CA ILE A 163 -1.58 -12.20 2.62
C ILE A 163 -0.79 -13.48 2.37
N GLY A 164 -0.18 -13.59 1.19
CA GLY A 164 0.62 -14.76 0.82
C GLY A 164 1.72 -15.04 1.84
N LYS A 165 1.82 -16.32 2.22
CA LYS A 165 2.71 -16.84 3.28
C LYS A 165 2.43 -16.33 4.71
N LYS A 166 1.39 -15.51 4.90
CA LYS A 166 0.96 -15.04 6.23
C LYS A 166 -0.44 -15.53 6.58
N GLY A 167 -1.30 -15.72 5.60
CA GLY A 167 -2.64 -16.28 5.74
C GLY A 167 -3.74 -15.22 5.69
N LEU A 168 -4.92 -15.60 6.17
CA LEU A 168 -6.16 -14.84 6.16
C LEU A 168 -6.40 -14.16 7.50
N TYR A 169 -6.88 -12.92 7.46
CA TYR A 169 -7.17 -12.11 8.65
C TYR A 169 -8.48 -11.33 8.46
N TYR A 170 -9.20 -11.07 9.54
CA TYR A 170 -10.29 -10.08 9.54
C TYR A 170 -9.75 -8.67 9.85
N LEU A 171 -10.44 -7.65 9.35
CA LEU A 171 -10.07 -6.24 9.52
C LEU A 171 -10.86 -5.59 10.67
N ASP A 172 -12.19 -5.63 10.59
CA ASP A 172 -13.08 -5.05 11.62
C ASP A 172 -13.75 -6.17 12.43
N ASN A 173 -14.67 -6.88 11.78
CA ASN A 173 -15.40 -8.01 12.33
C ASN A 173 -15.18 -9.27 11.47
N ASP A 174 -15.11 -10.43 12.10
CA ASP A 174 -15.13 -11.72 11.41
C ASP A 174 -16.58 -12.09 11.05
N ILE A 175 -17.13 -11.42 10.02
CA ILE A 175 -18.53 -11.50 9.59
C ILE A 175 -19.00 -12.94 9.33
N PHE A 176 -18.14 -13.76 8.73
CA PHE A 176 -18.43 -15.17 8.44
C PHE A 176 -18.04 -16.12 9.58
N ASN A 177 -17.57 -15.61 10.71
CA ASN A 177 -17.07 -16.40 11.84
C ASN A 177 -16.09 -17.49 11.38
N TRP A 178 -15.16 -17.13 10.50
CA TRP A 178 -14.15 -18.03 9.96
C TRP A 178 -13.09 -18.45 10.98
N GLY A 179 -13.06 -17.81 12.15
CA GLY A 179 -12.13 -18.09 13.24
C GLY A 179 -10.74 -17.53 12.97
N VAL A 180 -10.59 -16.68 11.96
CA VAL A 180 -9.31 -16.09 11.58
C VAL A 180 -8.88 -15.02 12.59
N PRO A 181 -7.57 -14.78 12.78
CA PRO A 181 -7.10 -13.72 13.66
C PRO A 181 -7.35 -12.32 13.07
N LYS A 182 -7.34 -11.30 13.94
CA LYS A 182 -7.38 -9.90 13.50
C LYS A 182 -6.08 -9.52 12.77
N PHE A 183 -6.20 -8.72 11.72
CA PHE A 183 -5.05 -8.08 11.10
C PHE A 183 -4.46 -7.05 12.08
N SER A 184 -3.32 -7.40 12.68
CA SER A 184 -2.67 -6.59 13.71
C SER A 184 -1.15 -6.59 13.53
N PRO A 185 -0.62 -5.83 12.57
CA PRO A 185 0.83 -5.70 12.39
C PRO A 185 1.45 -4.95 13.57
N GLU A 186 2.68 -5.31 13.94
CA GLU A 186 3.43 -4.62 15.02
C GLU A 186 3.81 -3.18 14.67
N TYR A 187 4.04 -2.90 13.37
CA TYR A 187 4.36 -1.55 12.93
C TYR A 187 3.88 -1.28 11.51
N VAL A 188 3.65 0.01 11.24
CA VAL A 188 3.42 0.55 9.91
C VAL A 188 4.58 1.47 9.53
N GLU A 189 5.06 1.33 8.30
CA GLU A 189 6.10 2.18 7.71
C GLU A 189 5.52 2.91 6.51
N LEU A 190 5.71 4.22 6.48
CA LEU A 190 5.47 5.02 5.29
C LEU A 190 6.76 5.15 4.48
N ARG A 191 6.59 5.18 3.17
CA ARG A 191 7.67 5.40 2.21
C ARG A 191 7.28 6.48 1.24
N ILE A 192 8.08 7.54 1.18
CA ILE A 192 8.02 8.51 0.09
C ILE A 192 9.11 8.23 -0.94
N ARG A 193 8.77 8.30 -2.23
CA ARG A 193 9.70 8.03 -3.32
C ARG A 193 9.49 9.03 -4.45
N CYS A 194 10.60 9.47 -5.05
CA CYS A 194 10.58 10.20 -6.30
C CYS A 194 10.78 9.22 -7.47
N LYS A 195 9.74 8.97 -8.28
CA LYS A 195 9.79 8.06 -9.44
C LYS A 195 9.84 8.88 -10.74
N ARG A 196 10.83 8.61 -11.60
CA ARG A 196 10.81 9.08 -13.00
C ARG A 196 9.67 8.40 -13.74
N ARG A 197 8.87 9.15 -14.52
CA ARG A 197 7.75 8.61 -15.32
C ARG A 197 8.18 8.47 -16.78
N GLY A 198 8.25 7.26 -17.35
CA GLY A 198 8.43 7.07 -18.81
C GLY A 198 9.84 6.68 -19.29
N LYS A 199 10.11 6.87 -20.60
CA LYS A 199 11.41 6.58 -21.26
C LYS A 199 12.53 7.47 -20.68
N LYS A 200 13.80 7.10 -20.94
CA LYS A 200 15.00 7.85 -20.50
C LYS A 200 14.81 9.37 -20.71
N GLY A 201 14.84 10.15 -19.62
CA GLY A 201 14.85 11.62 -19.66
C GLY A 201 13.71 12.33 -18.94
N CYS A 202 12.61 11.66 -18.60
CA CYS A 202 11.49 12.32 -17.95
C CYS A 202 11.72 12.53 -16.43
N CYS A 203 11.75 13.79 -16.01
CA CYS A 203 11.81 14.17 -14.60
C CYS A 203 10.48 13.86 -13.89
N PRO A 204 10.52 13.54 -12.58
CA PRO A 204 9.32 13.34 -11.79
C PRO A 204 8.47 14.61 -11.71
N SER A 205 7.15 14.46 -11.79
CA SER A 205 6.18 15.53 -11.61
C SER A 205 5.44 15.48 -10.26
N SER A 206 5.70 14.43 -9.48
CA SER A 206 5.12 14.17 -8.18
C SER A 206 6.02 13.24 -7.37
N LEU A 207 5.77 13.21 -6.07
CA LEU A 207 6.27 12.17 -5.18
C LEU A 207 5.20 11.09 -5.01
N THR A 208 5.64 9.88 -4.69
CA THR A 208 4.76 8.74 -4.45
C THR A 208 4.92 8.31 -3.01
N LEU A 209 3.85 8.40 -2.24
CA LEU A 209 3.76 7.95 -0.85
C LEU A 209 3.07 6.58 -0.82
N SER A 210 3.64 5.63 -0.10
CA SER A 210 3.14 4.25 0.04
C SER A 210 3.18 3.83 1.50
N ALA A 211 2.28 2.95 1.91
CA ALA A 211 2.31 2.33 3.24
C ALA A 211 2.72 0.86 3.17
N TYR A 212 3.41 0.39 4.20
CA TYR A 212 3.83 -0.99 4.41
C TYR A 212 3.56 -1.37 5.86
N PHE A 213 3.28 -2.64 6.11
CA PHE A 213 3.23 -3.18 7.47
C PHE A 213 4.40 -4.14 7.71
N GLY A 214 4.70 -4.39 8.98
CA GLY A 214 5.64 -5.44 9.39
C GLY A 214 5.30 -6.01 10.76
N GLY A 215 6.00 -7.09 11.12
CA GLY A 215 5.76 -7.83 12.37
C GLY A 215 4.39 -8.53 12.42
N LEU A 216 3.77 -8.83 11.27
CA LEU A 216 2.51 -9.57 11.27
C LEU A 216 2.75 -11.06 11.59
N LYS A 217 2.13 -11.52 12.68
CA LYS A 217 2.09 -12.94 13.06
C LYS A 217 1.32 -13.75 12.05
N GLU A 218 1.78 -14.97 11.77
CA GLU A 218 1.12 -15.87 10.82
C GLU A 218 -0.25 -16.31 11.33
N SER A 219 -1.22 -16.30 10.42
CA SER A 219 -2.54 -16.86 10.63
C SER A 219 -2.48 -18.38 10.41
N PRO A 220 -3.17 -19.17 11.25
CA PRO A 220 -3.30 -20.61 11.03
C PRO A 220 -4.26 -20.94 9.88
N TYR A 221 -4.85 -19.94 9.22
CA TYR A 221 -5.78 -20.13 8.12
C TYR A 221 -5.32 -19.37 6.87
N SER A 222 -5.60 -19.91 5.69
CA SER A 222 -5.30 -19.25 4.42
C SER A 222 -6.32 -19.63 3.34
N LEU A 223 -6.62 -18.69 2.44
CA LEU A 223 -7.41 -18.96 1.23
C LEU A 223 -6.56 -19.45 0.04
N ASP A 224 -5.23 -19.38 0.16
CA ASP A 224 -4.30 -19.86 -0.89
C ASP A 224 -3.69 -21.22 -0.57
N ASP A 225 -4.14 -21.88 0.50
CA ASP A 225 -3.69 -23.19 0.92
C ASP A 225 -4.90 -24.05 1.31
N LYS A 226 -5.04 -25.21 0.67
CA LYS A 226 -6.20 -26.10 0.84
C LYS A 226 -6.18 -26.85 2.16
N ASP A 227 -5.01 -27.01 2.77
CA ASP A 227 -4.83 -27.79 4.00
C ASP A 227 -5.16 -26.99 5.26
N ILE A 228 -5.22 -25.66 5.14
CA ILE A 228 -5.48 -24.72 6.24
C ILE A 228 -6.60 -23.74 5.89
N LEU A 229 -7.63 -24.19 5.18
CA LEU A 229 -8.81 -23.36 4.92
C LEU A 229 -9.53 -23.01 6.24
N PRO A 230 -10.21 -21.84 6.33
CA PRO A 230 -11.03 -21.50 7.48
C PRO A 230 -12.13 -22.53 7.76
N ILE A 231 -12.42 -22.77 9.04
CA ILE A 231 -13.30 -23.86 9.51
C ILE A 231 -14.71 -23.75 8.93
N ASN A 232 -15.23 -22.53 8.84
CA ASN A 232 -16.57 -22.22 8.36
C ASN A 232 -16.58 -21.69 6.92
N LEU A 233 -15.57 -22.06 6.12
CA LEU A 233 -15.57 -21.81 4.68
C LEU A 233 -16.43 -22.88 3.99
N GLN A 234 -17.75 -22.74 4.09
CA GLN A 234 -18.77 -23.63 3.51
C GLN A 234 -19.76 -22.86 2.65
#